data_AF-A0A2V9HVM7-F1
#
_entry.id   AF-A0A2V9HVM7-F1
#
_cell.length_a   1.000
_cell.length_b   1.000
_cell.length_c   1.000
_cell.angle_alpha   90.00
_cell.angle_beta   90.00
_cell.angle_gamma   90.00
#
_symmetry.space_group_name_H-M   'P 1'
#
loop_
_entity.id
_entity.type
_entity.pdbx_description
1 polymer ?
#
loop_
_entity_poly.entity_id
_entity_poly.type
_entity_poly.pdbx_seq_one_letter_code
_entity_poly.pdbx_strand_id
1 'polypeptide(L)'
;MDACQARLFFAALRFAVRLRGRVAVYNHIMAKHVMHVSETEAASDFASLMARVRAGAEVVIEHHARPIAVLRPAEPHVRLLSESLRLAREHGSTVTLAADFGRDLEEIINSHREPLSPPAWD
;
A
#
# COMPACT_ATOMS: atom_id res chain seq x y z
N MET A 1 28.82 41.53 2.30
CA MET A 1 27.67 41.16 3.15
C MET A 1 26.44 41.72 2.49
N ASP A 2 25.58 40.87 1.94
CA ASP A 2 24.15 40.91 2.26
C ASP A 2 23.44 39.66 1.72
N ALA A 3 22.69 39.04 2.63
CA ALA A 3 22.18 37.67 2.57
C ALA A 3 20.72 37.63 2.10
N CYS A 4 20.43 38.24 0.95
CA CYS A 4 19.08 38.29 0.40
C CYS A 4 19.17 38.25 -1.12
N GLN A 5 19.01 37.06 -1.73
CA GLN A 5 18.65 36.76 -3.14
C GLN A 5 19.21 35.38 -3.56
N ALA A 6 18.68 34.31 -2.97
CA ALA A 6 18.80 32.95 -3.52
C ALA A 6 17.63 32.10 -3.01
N ARG A 7 16.40 32.52 -3.33
CA ARG A 7 15.17 31.75 -3.13
C ARG A 7 14.54 31.43 -4.48
N LEU A 8 15.26 30.70 -5.30
CA LEU A 8 14.67 29.96 -6.42
C LEU A 8 15.56 28.74 -6.66
N PHE A 9 14.90 27.58 -6.80
CA PHE A 9 15.44 26.23 -6.98
C PHE A 9 15.83 25.47 -5.70
N PHE A 10 15.28 24.26 -5.59
CA PHE A 10 15.36 23.29 -4.48
C PHE A 10 14.33 23.42 -3.35
N ALA A 11 13.04 23.47 -3.72
CA ALA A 11 11.95 23.02 -2.86
C ALA A 11 11.50 21.61 -3.30
N ALA A 12 12.39 20.65 -3.16
CA ALA A 12 12.05 19.23 -3.22
C ALA A 12 13.00 18.50 -2.27
N LEU A 13 12.44 17.62 -1.45
CA LEU A 13 13.16 16.71 -0.55
C LEU A 13 13.77 17.36 0.71
N ARG A 14 12.99 17.36 1.80
CA ARG A 14 13.48 16.91 3.13
C ARG A 14 12.33 16.90 4.14
N PHE A 15 11.52 15.84 4.09
CA PHE A 15 10.74 15.41 5.25
C PHE A 15 11.49 14.25 5.90
N ALA A 16 12.49 14.60 6.72
CA ALA A 16 13.19 13.63 7.55
C ALA A 16 12.47 13.54 8.90
N VAL A 17 11.44 12.70 8.97
CA VAL A 17 10.95 12.16 10.25
C VAL A 17 11.48 10.74 10.35
N ARG A 18 12.49 10.56 11.19
CA ARG A 18 13.12 9.29 11.51
C ARG A 18 12.17 8.47 12.39
N LEU A 19 11.38 7.61 11.75
CA LEU A 19 10.77 6.44 12.38
C LEU A 19 11.52 5.20 11.90
N ARG A 20 12.14 4.46 12.84
CA ARG A 20 12.64 3.11 12.58
C ARG A 20 11.43 2.21 12.33
N GLY A 21 11.33 1.65 11.12
CA GLY A 21 10.49 0.49 10.83
C GLY A 21 9.51 0.70 9.66
N ARG A 22 9.80 0.05 8.54
CA ARG A 22 9.00 -0.04 7.29
C ARG A 22 8.57 1.30 6.68
N VAL A 23 9.37 1.76 5.72
CA VAL A 23 8.80 2.51 4.59
C VAL A 23 7.86 1.54 3.89
N ALA A 24 6.56 1.65 4.13
CA ALA A 24 5.56 1.03 3.29
C ALA A 24 5.65 1.74 1.93
N VAL A 25 6.38 1.14 0.99
CA VAL A 25 6.35 1.58 -0.41
C VAL A 25 4.98 1.16 -0.93
N TYR A 26 4.01 2.06 -0.86
CA TYR A 26 2.67 1.81 -1.39
C TYR A 26 2.78 1.71 -2.91
N ASN A 27 2.46 0.54 -3.46
CA ASN A 27 2.23 0.40 -4.89
C ASN A 27 0.94 1.19 -5.19
N HIS A 28 1.07 2.33 -5.87
CA HIS A 28 -0.05 3.25 -6.18
C HIS A 28 -1.15 2.60 -7.03
N ILE A 29 -0.86 1.45 -7.66
CA ILE A 29 -1.81 0.64 -8.43
C ILE A 29 -2.80 -0.12 -7.52
N MET A 30 -2.49 -0.27 -6.23
CA MET A 30 -3.37 -0.82 -5.19
C MET A 30 -3.80 0.29 -4.21
N ALA A 31 -4.30 1.42 -4.74
CA ALA A 31 -4.71 2.54 -3.90
C ALA A 31 -5.84 2.10 -2.95
N LYS A 32 -5.49 1.77 -1.70
CA LYS A 32 -6.47 1.67 -0.60
C LYS A 32 -7.18 3.02 -0.54
N HIS A 33 -8.50 3.02 -0.39
CA HIS A 33 -9.27 4.25 -0.22
C HIS A 33 -8.88 4.88 1.13
N VAL A 34 -7.98 5.87 1.09
CA VAL A 34 -7.50 6.61 2.26
C VAL A 34 -8.42 7.80 2.49
N MET A 35 -9.01 7.89 3.67
CA MET A 35 -9.84 9.03 4.08
C MET A 35 -9.19 9.80 5.21
N HIS A 36 -9.31 11.12 5.15
CA HIS A 36 -8.85 12.01 6.22
C HIS A 36 -10.07 12.53 6.95
N VAL A 37 -10.08 12.42 8.28
CA VAL A 37 -11.16 12.90 9.15
C VAL A 37 -10.56 13.71 10.28
N SER A 38 -11.29 14.72 10.76
CA SER A 38 -10.84 15.47 11.94
C SER A 38 -11.00 14.65 13.23
N GLU A 39 -10.22 14.97 14.26
CA GLU A 39 -10.38 14.39 15.59
C GLU A 39 -11.80 14.58 16.13
N THR A 40 -12.38 15.77 15.92
CA THR A 40 -13.75 16.08 16.34
C THR A 40 -14.79 15.23 15.61
N GLU A 41 -14.60 15.00 14.31
CA GLU A 41 -15.48 14.14 13.50
C GLU A 41 -15.36 12.69 13.95
N ALA A 42 -14.14 12.19 14.15
CA ALA A 42 -13.88 10.84 14.64
C ALA A 42 -14.48 10.58 16.03
N ALA A 43 -14.44 11.58 16.92
CA ALA A 43 -15.05 11.49 18.25
C ALA A 43 -16.58 11.55 18.19
N SER A 44 -17.14 12.33 17.26
CA SER A 44 -18.59 12.52 17.12
C SER A 44 -19.32 11.31 16.52
N ASP A 45 -18.67 10.57 15.62
CA ASP A 45 -19.28 9.41 14.94
C ASP A 45 -18.27 8.27 14.75
N PHE A 46 -17.83 7.72 15.89
CA PHE A 46 -16.90 6.60 15.90
C PHE A 46 -17.49 5.32 15.27
N ALA A 47 -18.81 5.14 15.38
CA ALA A 47 -19.49 3.95 14.87
C ALA A 47 -19.45 3.89 13.34
N SER A 48 -19.78 5.00 12.65
CA SER A 48 -19.67 5.08 11.20
C SER A 48 -18.23 4.98 10.73
N LEU A 49 -17.28 5.55 11.47
CA LEU A 49 -15.85 5.40 11.18
C LEU A 49 -15.44 3.92 11.19
N MET A 50 -15.83 3.17 12.22
CA MET A 50 -15.54 1.74 12.31
C MET A 50 -16.25 0.91 11.23
N ALA A 51 -17.44 1.30 10.78
CA ALA A 51 -18.11 0.66 9.65
C ALA A 51 -17.30 0.79 8.35
N ARG A 52 -16.74 1.99 8.09
CA ARG A 52 -15.86 2.24 6.94
C ARG A 52 -14.55 1.44 7.02
N VAL A 53 -13.94 1.36 8.21
CA VAL A 53 -12.74 0.54 8.43
C VAL A 53 -13.04 -0.94 8.19
N ARG A 54 -14.19 -1.46 8.63
CA ARG A 54 -14.60 -2.86 8.36
C ARG A 54 -14.84 -3.11 6.86
N ALA A 55 -15.27 -2.10 6.11
CA ALA A 55 -15.44 -2.17 4.67
C ALA A 55 -14.12 -2.10 3.87
N GLY A 56 -12.97 -1.98 4.54
CA GLY A 56 -11.65 -1.98 3.89
C GLY A 56 -10.98 -0.61 3.81
N ALA A 57 -11.61 0.46 4.28
CA ALA A 57 -11.05 1.81 4.20
C ALA A 57 -9.94 2.05 5.23
N GLU A 58 -8.91 2.80 4.83
CA GLU A 58 -7.89 3.33 5.73
C GLU A 58 -8.31 4.75 6.14
N VAL A 59 -8.37 5.03 7.44
CA VAL A 59 -8.81 6.31 7.99
C VAL A 59 -7.67 6.96 8.75
N VAL A 60 -7.26 8.14 8.30
CA VAL A 60 -6.29 9.00 8.96
C VAL A 60 -7.07 10.02 9.79
N ILE A 61 -6.89 9.99 11.11
CA ILE A 61 -7.46 10.99 12.02
C ILE A 61 -6.45 12.13 12.18
N GLU A 62 -6.92 13.35 11.99
CA GLU A 62 -6.10 14.55 12.03
C GLU A 62 -6.53 15.54 13.13
N HIS A 63 -5.56 16.16 13.78
CA HIS A 63 -5.76 17.30 14.66
C HIS A 63 -4.98 18.50 14.10
N HIS A 64 -5.69 19.58 13.76
CA HIS A 64 -5.10 20.76 13.11
C HIS A 64 -4.23 20.41 11.86
N ALA A 65 -4.80 19.62 10.94
CA ALA A 65 -4.14 19.15 9.70
C ALA A 65 -2.85 18.33 9.93
N ARG A 66 -2.67 17.78 11.13
CA ARG A 66 -1.59 16.83 11.43
C ARG A 66 -2.18 15.46 11.71
N PRO A 67 -1.72 14.39 11.05
CA PRO A 67 -2.17 13.05 11.33
C PRO A 67 -1.71 12.62 12.75
N ILE A 68 -2.67 12.19 13.57
CA ILE A 68 -2.45 11.74 14.95
C ILE A 68 -2.71 10.24 15.12
N ALA A 69 -3.56 9.65 14.28
CA ALA A 69 -3.85 8.22 14.30
C ALA A 69 -4.20 7.70 12.90
N VAL A 70 -3.96 6.41 12.67
CA VAL A 70 -4.38 5.71 11.45
C VAL A 70 -5.14 4.46 11.87
N LEU A 71 -6.40 4.35 11.45
CA LEU A 71 -7.20 3.15 11.58
C LEU A 71 -7.23 2.43 10.25
N ARG A 72 -6.98 1.13 10.30
CA ARG A 72 -6.99 0.27 9.12
C ARG A 72 -7.69 -1.03 9.49
N PRO A 73 -8.30 -1.72 8.51
CA PRO A 73 -8.83 -3.05 8.75
C PRO A 73 -7.70 -3.89 9.35
N ALA A 74 -8.02 -4.77 10.29
CA ALA A 74 -7.07 -5.81 10.66
C ALA A 74 -6.74 -6.56 9.38
N GLU A 75 -5.50 -6.42 8.90
CA GLU A 75 -5.09 -7.12 7.69
C GLU A 75 -5.35 -8.61 7.97
N PRO A 76 -6.07 -9.33 7.07
CA PRO A 76 -6.14 -10.78 7.20
C PRO A 76 -4.70 -11.26 7.32
N HIS A 77 -4.46 -12.25 8.18
CA HIS A 77 -3.12 -12.80 8.35
C HIS A 77 -2.70 -13.46 7.03
N VAL A 78 -2.14 -12.65 6.13
CA VAL A 78 -1.60 -13.08 4.85
C VAL A 78 -0.18 -13.49 5.12
N ARG A 79 0.07 -14.79 4.97
CA ARG A 79 1.42 -15.33 5.00
C ARG A 79 2.24 -14.60 3.95
N LEU A 80 3.38 -14.05 4.36
CA LEU A 80 4.28 -13.39 3.43
C LEU A 80 4.78 -14.42 2.40
N LEU A 81 4.97 -14.01 1.15
CA LEU A 81 5.57 -14.89 0.15
C LEU A 81 6.92 -15.45 0.63
N SER A 82 7.73 -14.63 1.31
CA SER A 82 8.99 -15.05 1.93
C SER A 82 8.81 -16.16 2.97
N GLU A 83 7.73 -16.10 3.75
CA GLU A 83 7.39 -17.12 4.74
C GLU A 83 6.89 -18.40 4.07
N SER A 84 6.05 -18.29 3.03
CA SER A 84 5.64 -19.43 2.20
C SER A 84 6.84 -20.15 1.58
N LEU A 85 7.80 -19.39 1.04
CA LEU A 85 9.04 -19.95 0.47
C LEU A 85 9.93 -20.59 1.53
N ARG A 86 9.99 -20.03 2.74
CA ARG A 86 10.71 -20.64 3.87
C ARG A 86 10.07 -21.99 4.24
N LEU A 87 8.75 -22.04 4.41
CA LEU A 87 8.03 -23.27 4.72
C LEU A 87 8.20 -24.32 3.61
N ALA A 88 8.12 -23.92 2.34
CA ALA A 88 8.37 -24.83 1.22
C ALA A 88 9.77 -25.46 1.29
N ARG A 89 10.80 -24.68 1.65
CA ARG A 89 12.16 -25.19 1.86
C ARG A 89 12.26 -26.12 3.07
N GLU A 90 11.65 -25.74 4.20
CA GLU A 90 11.63 -26.56 5.42
C GLU A 90 10.92 -27.90 5.22
N HIS A 91 9.88 -27.93 4.40
CA HIS A 91 9.19 -29.16 4.00
C HIS A 91 9.90 -29.94 2.88
N GLY A 92 11.10 -29.53 2.45
CA GLY A 92 11.89 -30.23 1.44
C GLY A 92 11.26 -30.20 0.04
N SER A 93 10.53 -29.13 -0.30
CA SER A 93 9.93 -29.00 -1.63
C SER A 93 10.98 -29.06 -2.73
N THR A 94 10.75 -29.94 -3.70
CA THR A 94 11.58 -30.13 -4.90
C THR A 94 11.07 -29.35 -6.10
N VAL A 95 10.06 -28.50 -5.91
CA VAL A 95 9.48 -27.68 -6.97
C VAL A 95 10.55 -26.71 -7.47
N THR A 96 10.91 -26.86 -8.74
CA THR A 96 11.82 -25.96 -9.45
C THR A 96 10.98 -24.98 -10.27
N LEU A 97 11.44 -23.73 -10.35
CA LEU A 97 10.87 -22.78 -11.30
C LEU A 97 11.25 -23.26 -12.70
N ALA A 98 10.27 -23.43 -13.57
CA ALA A 98 10.53 -23.77 -14.97
C ALA A 98 11.36 -22.63 -15.59
N ALA A 99 12.49 -22.97 -16.21
CA ALA A 99 13.48 -22.00 -16.68
C ALA A 99 12.96 -21.12 -17.83
N ASP A 100 11.94 -21.60 -18.52
CA ASP A 100 11.21 -20.96 -19.61
C ASP A 100 10.00 -20.14 -19.15
N PHE A 101 9.49 -20.36 -17.94
CA PHE A 101 8.28 -19.70 -17.42
C PHE A 101 8.22 -18.19 -17.66
N GLY A 102 9.35 -17.48 -17.46
CA GLY A 102 9.42 -16.04 -17.69
C GLY A 102 9.26 -15.65 -19.15
N ARG A 103 9.87 -16.42 -20.06
CA ARG A 103 9.76 -16.22 -21.51
C ARG A 103 8.34 -16.53 -21.99
N ASP A 104 7.78 -17.64 -21.51
CA ASP A 104 6.44 -18.08 -21.89
C ASP A 104 5.38 -17.07 -21.42
N LEU A 105 5.52 -16.52 -20.21
CA LEU A 105 4.68 -15.44 -19.72
C LEU A 105 4.80 -14.17 -20.57
N GLU A 106 6.02 -13.78 -20.94
CA GLU A 106 6.25 -12.61 -21.78
C GLU A 106 5.61 -12.78 -23.17
N GLU A 107 5.72 -13.96 -23.77
CA GLU A 107 5.07 -14.29 -25.03
C GLU A 107 3.54 -14.18 -24.90
N ILE A 108 2.94 -14.80 -23.88
CA ILE A 108 1.49 -14.75 -23.64
C ILE A 108 1.01 -13.30 -23.44
N ILE A 109 1.72 -12.51 -22.64
CA ILE A 109 1.35 -11.11 -22.39
C ILE A 109 1.46 -10.28 -23.68
N ASN A 110 2.46 -10.56 -24.52
CA ASN A 110 2.63 -9.85 -25.78
C ASN A 110 1.62 -10.28 -26.84
N SER A 111 1.20 -11.55 -26.85
CA SER A 111 0.19 -12.07 -27.79
C SER A 111 -1.25 -11.70 -27.41
N HIS A 112 -1.52 -11.42 -26.13
CA HIS A 112 -2.86 -11.16 -25.60
C HIS A 112 -3.00 -9.77 -24.95
N ARG A 113 -2.76 -8.71 -25.72
CA ARG A 113 -2.93 -7.32 -25.24
C ARG A 113 -4.33 -6.73 -25.48
N GLU A 114 -5.24 -7.52 -26.04
CA GLU A 114 -6.64 -7.14 -26.17
C GLU A 114 -7.27 -6.78 -24.80
N PRO A 115 -8.24 -5.86 -24.77
CA PRO A 115 -8.96 -5.54 -23.54
C PRO A 115 -9.63 -6.78 -22.95
N LEU A 116 -9.39 -7.04 -21.67
CA LEU A 116 -10.04 -8.14 -20.95
C LEU A 116 -11.55 -7.84 -20.84
N SER A 117 -12.39 -8.76 -21.33
CA SER A 117 -13.84 -8.76 -21.08
C SER A 117 -14.17 -9.86 -20.07
N PRO A 118 -13.93 -9.63 -18.77
CA PRO A 118 -14.13 -10.66 -17.76
C PRO A 118 -15.62 -11.06 -17.69
N PRO A 119 -15.92 -12.33 -17.40
CA PRO A 119 -17.30 -12.74 -17.15
C PRO A 119 -17.85 -11.97 -15.93
N ALA A 120 -19.17 -11.76 -15.90
CA ALA A 120 -19.83 -11.39 -14.67
C ALA A 120 -19.67 -12.56 -13.69
N TRP A 121 -19.04 -12.31 -12.55
CA TRP A 121 -19.02 -13.26 -11.45
C TRP A 121 -20.34 -13.08 -10.71
N ASP A 122 -21.15 -14.14 -10.63
CA ASP A 122 -22.33 -14.23 -9.74
C ASP A 122 -21.87 -14.49 -8.30
#